data_AF-Q2SIL3-F1
#
_entry.id   AF-Q2SIL3-F1
#
_cell.length_a   1.000
_cell.length_b   1.000
_cell.length_c   1.000
_cell.angle_alpha   90.00
_cell.angle_beta   90.00
_cell.angle_gamma   90.00
#
_symmetry.space_group_name_H-M   'P 1'
#
loop_
_entity.id
_entity.type
_entity.pdbx_description
1 polymer ?
#
loop_
_entity_poly.entity_id
_entity_poly.type
_entity_poly.pdbx_seq_one_letter_code
_entity_poly.pdbx_strand_id
1 'polypeptide(L)'
;MTEYLCMVVGLYKRYSILPLGFSPKRVIFICKGNVCRSVYAEAYLKNVLSKDDSSGKVEIISCGLATDGNTPANPTAKDVAAGRRLDLQGHKSTRIQDVALRESDLLVVMEPYMVKALQPYQKNGSGTHILILGMLGENKTPNIPDPYGKEVAVFNEVFDTIELKLDILQKSL
;
A
#
# COMPACT_ATOMS: atom_id res chain seq x y z
N MET A 1 12.46 -16.84 12.45
CA MET A 1 13.02 -16.73 11.09
C MET A 1 13.01 -15.26 10.73
N THR A 2 14.14 -14.65 10.36
CA THR A 2 14.19 -13.22 10.01
C THR A 2 13.57 -12.97 8.63
N GLU A 3 12.99 -11.79 8.41
CA GLU A 3 12.38 -11.39 7.13
C GLU A 3 13.33 -11.53 5.94
N TYR A 4 14.62 -11.26 6.17
CA TYR A 4 15.69 -11.46 5.20
C TYR A 4 15.82 -12.92 4.78
N LEU A 5 15.76 -13.87 5.72
CA LEU A 5 15.82 -15.29 5.41
C LEU A 5 14.59 -15.74 4.62
N CYS A 6 13.39 -15.26 5.00
CA CYS A 6 12.16 -15.52 4.24
C CYS A 6 12.24 -15.01 2.78
N MET A 7 12.87 -13.85 2.57
CA MET A 7 13.12 -13.32 1.25
C MET A 7 14.11 -14.20 0.46
N VAL A 8 15.24 -14.57 1.06
CA VAL A 8 16.29 -15.39 0.42
C VAL A 8 15.76 -16.77 0.04
N VAL A 9 14.94 -17.39 0.90
CA VAL A 9 14.32 -18.69 0.60
C VAL A 9 13.08 -18.59 -0.30
N GLY A 10 12.75 -17.39 -0.80
CA GLY A 10 11.73 -17.18 -1.82
C GLY A 10 10.28 -17.16 -1.32
N LEU A 11 10.03 -17.13 -0.01
CA LEU A 11 8.66 -17.16 0.56
C LEU A 11 7.80 -15.96 0.13
N TYR A 12 8.44 -14.85 -0.22
CA TYR A 12 7.78 -13.62 -0.69
C TYR A 12 7.75 -13.47 -2.21
N LYS A 13 8.32 -14.41 -2.96
CA LYS A 13 8.36 -14.33 -4.44
C LYS A 13 6.97 -14.21 -5.05
N ARG A 14 5.98 -14.95 -4.50
CA ARG A 14 4.58 -14.89 -4.94
C ARG A 14 3.88 -13.55 -4.70
N TYR A 15 4.41 -12.71 -3.80
CA TYR A 15 3.87 -11.38 -3.49
C TYR A 15 4.67 -10.25 -4.16
N SER A 16 5.51 -10.59 -5.14
CA SER A 16 6.40 -9.63 -5.83
C SER A 16 6.03 -9.37 -7.28
N ILE A 17 4.98 -10.03 -7.78
CA ILE A 17 4.55 -9.94 -9.18
C ILE A 17 3.04 -10.13 -9.28
N LEU A 18 2.40 -9.40 -10.20
CA LEU A 18 1.01 -9.65 -10.56
C LEU A 18 0.90 -10.94 -11.37
N PRO A 19 -0.12 -11.79 -11.12
CA PRO A 19 -0.37 -12.96 -11.96
C PRO A 19 -0.58 -12.57 -13.42
N LEU A 20 -0.12 -13.42 -14.33
CA LEU A 20 -0.34 -13.21 -15.76
C LEU A 20 -1.85 -13.19 -16.07
N GLY A 21 -2.30 -12.17 -16.81
CA GLY A 21 -3.71 -12.00 -17.16
C GLY A 21 -4.58 -11.37 -16.06
N PHE A 22 -4.03 -11.07 -14.88
CA PHE A 22 -4.75 -10.32 -13.86
C PHE A 22 -4.68 -8.81 -14.15
N SER A 23 -5.84 -8.17 -14.32
CA SER A 23 -5.96 -6.72 -14.50
C SER A 23 -6.80 -6.15 -13.36
N PRO A 24 -6.18 -5.48 -12.36
CA PRO A 24 -6.91 -4.96 -11.23
C PRO A 24 -7.86 -3.84 -11.66
N LYS A 25 -9.07 -3.83 -11.10
CA LYS A 25 -10.00 -2.69 -11.21
C LYS A 25 -9.92 -1.79 -9.99
N ARG A 26 -9.33 -2.28 -8.91
CA ARG A 26 -9.12 -1.51 -7.70
C ARG A 26 -7.81 -1.90 -7.01
N VAL A 27 -7.05 -0.90 -6.56
CA VAL A 27 -5.87 -1.08 -5.71
C VAL A 27 -6.20 -0.59 -4.31
N ILE A 28 -5.95 -1.44 -3.32
CA ILE A 28 -6.22 -1.18 -1.90
C ILE A 28 -4.89 -1.18 -1.15
N PHE A 29 -4.43 0.00 -0.73
CA PHE A 29 -3.24 0.12 0.10
C PHE A 29 -3.55 -0.15 1.56
N ILE A 30 -2.76 -0.99 2.20
CA ILE A 30 -3.03 -1.49 3.55
C ILE A 30 -1.80 -1.30 4.44
N CYS A 31 -1.98 -0.58 5.54
CA CYS A 31 -0.99 -0.53 6.62
C CYS A 31 -1.65 -0.77 7.98
N LYS A 32 -0.92 -0.60 9.07
CA LYS A 32 -1.46 -0.82 10.42
C LYS A 32 -2.61 0.16 10.73
N GLY A 33 -2.33 1.46 10.81
CA GLY A 33 -3.30 2.46 11.28
C GLY A 33 -4.05 3.24 10.20
N ASN A 34 -3.65 3.14 8.93
CA ASN A 34 -4.17 3.96 7.82
C ASN A 34 -4.12 5.47 8.05
N VAL A 35 -3.03 5.94 8.65
CA VAL A 35 -2.77 7.37 8.91
C VAL A 35 -1.42 7.87 8.40
N CYS A 36 -0.51 6.97 8.00
CA CYS A 36 0.81 7.33 7.45
C CYS A 36 1.03 6.71 6.06
N ARG A 37 1.43 5.43 6.02
CA ARG A 37 1.94 4.77 4.80
C ARG A 37 0.88 4.55 3.72
N SER A 38 -0.27 3.95 4.06
CA SER A 38 -1.26 3.57 3.04
C SER A 38 -2.03 4.77 2.46
N VAL A 39 -2.34 5.78 3.28
CA VAL A 39 -2.94 7.04 2.81
C VAL A 39 -1.99 7.80 1.89
N TYR A 40 -0.69 7.79 2.20
CA TYR A 40 0.33 8.38 1.35
C TYR A 40 0.41 7.69 -0.02
N ALA A 41 0.47 6.35 -0.01
CA ALA A 41 0.52 5.54 -1.22
C ALA A 41 -0.70 5.76 -2.12
N GLU A 42 -1.90 5.87 -1.53
CA GLU A 42 -3.13 6.20 -2.24
C GLU A 42 -3.03 7.57 -2.93
N ALA A 43 -2.65 8.61 -2.19
CA ALA A 43 -2.56 9.96 -2.73
C ALA A 43 -1.51 10.07 -3.85
N TYR A 44 -0.34 9.45 -3.66
CA TYR A 44 0.71 9.43 -4.67
C TYR A 44 0.24 8.75 -5.95
N LEU A 45 -0.27 7.52 -5.85
CA LEU A 45 -0.67 6.77 -7.05
C LEU A 45 -1.84 7.43 -7.78
N LYS A 46 -2.81 8.02 -7.05
CA LYS A 46 -3.87 8.85 -7.66
C LYS A 46 -3.30 10.03 -8.45
N ASN A 47 -2.34 10.75 -7.89
CA ASN A 47 -1.69 11.90 -8.52
C ASN A 47 -0.83 11.52 -9.74
N VAL A 48 -0.24 10.33 -9.72
CA VAL A 48 0.52 9.81 -10.86
C VAL A 48 -0.43 9.38 -11.99
N LEU A 49 -1.44 8.57 -11.69
CA LEU A 49 -2.38 8.07 -12.68
C LEU A 49 -3.32 9.14 -13.26
N SER A 50 -3.49 10.29 -12.59
CA SER A 50 -4.24 11.42 -13.13
C SER A 50 -3.46 12.23 -14.17
N LYS A 51 -2.12 12.11 -14.20
CA LYS A 51 -1.25 12.79 -15.16
C LYS A 51 -1.06 11.99 -16.44
N ASP A 52 -1.24 10.68 -16.36
CA ASP A 52 -1.27 9.81 -17.52
C ASP A 52 -2.71 9.73 -18.09
N ASP A 53 -2.85 9.59 -19.41
CA ASP A 53 -4.13 9.30 -20.09
C ASP A 53 -4.78 7.97 -19.64
N SER A 54 -4.14 7.27 -18.70
CA SER A 54 -4.64 6.11 -17.95
C SER A 54 -5.70 6.47 -16.91
N SER A 55 -5.98 7.76 -16.69
CA SER A 55 -6.97 8.23 -15.71
C SER A 55 -8.35 7.56 -15.92
N GLY A 56 -8.85 6.91 -14.87
CA GLY A 56 -10.20 6.32 -14.84
C GLY A 56 -10.32 4.80 -15.03
N LYS A 57 -9.22 4.05 -15.22
CA LYS A 57 -9.29 2.57 -15.38
C LYS A 57 -9.28 1.79 -14.06
N VAL A 58 -8.70 2.36 -13.00
CA VAL A 58 -8.44 1.66 -11.73
C VAL A 58 -8.80 2.56 -10.54
N GLU A 59 -9.67 2.07 -9.66
CA GLU A 59 -10.04 2.71 -8.40
C GLU A 59 -8.88 2.59 -7.40
N ILE A 60 -8.48 3.66 -6.73
CA ILE A 60 -7.41 3.63 -5.72
C ILE A 60 -7.99 4.01 -4.36
N ILE A 61 -7.82 3.15 -3.36
CA ILE A 61 -8.27 3.39 -1.98
C ILE A 61 -7.23 2.89 -0.97
N SER A 62 -7.39 3.25 0.30
CA SER A 62 -6.57 2.75 1.39
C SER A 62 -7.40 2.39 2.63
N CYS A 63 -6.89 1.45 3.42
CA CYS A 63 -7.47 1.07 4.70
C CYS A 63 -6.40 0.59 5.70
N GLY A 64 -6.85 0.29 6.92
CA GLY A 64 -6.02 -0.06 8.07
C GLY A 64 -6.43 -1.37 8.72
N LEU A 65 -5.45 -2.16 9.16
CA LEU A 65 -5.68 -3.40 9.91
C LEU A 65 -6.11 -3.17 11.36
N ALA A 66 -5.66 -2.06 11.95
CA ALA A 66 -5.85 -1.71 13.36
C ALA A 66 -6.05 -0.19 13.48
N THR A 67 -7.28 0.25 13.21
CA THR A 67 -7.75 1.62 13.38
C THR A 67 -9.19 1.60 13.85
N ASP A 68 -9.62 2.64 14.57
CA ASP A 68 -11.02 2.81 14.98
C ASP A 68 -11.90 3.42 13.88
N GLY A 69 -11.27 3.80 12.75
CA GLY A 69 -11.91 4.53 11.67
C GLY A 69 -11.99 6.04 11.96
N ASN A 70 -12.30 6.83 10.92
CA ASN A 70 -12.49 8.28 11.01
C ASN A 70 -11.30 9.08 11.60
N THR A 71 -10.12 8.47 11.73
CA THR A 71 -8.93 9.15 12.25
C THR A 71 -8.27 9.91 11.11
N PRO A 72 -7.96 11.20 11.26
CA PRO A 72 -7.30 11.95 10.20
C PRO A 72 -5.90 11.39 9.92
N ALA A 73 -5.37 11.69 8.73
CA ALA A 73 -3.97 11.42 8.44
C ALA A 73 -3.06 12.07 9.50
N ASN A 74 -1.97 11.37 9.83
CA ASN A 74 -0.99 11.82 10.82
C ASN A 74 -0.47 13.22 10.44
N PRO A 75 -0.34 14.16 11.38
CA PRO A 75 0.12 15.52 11.09
C PRO A 75 1.44 15.57 10.32
N THR A 76 2.46 14.83 10.78
CA THR A 76 3.76 14.74 10.11
C THR A 76 3.64 14.16 8.71
N ALA A 77 2.80 13.13 8.52
CA ALA A 77 2.52 12.60 7.18
C ALA A 77 1.91 13.65 6.25
N LYS A 78 0.96 14.47 6.75
CA LYS A 78 0.33 15.55 5.99
C LYS A 78 1.35 16.61 5.57
N ASP A 79 2.19 17.06 6.50
CA ASP A 79 3.18 18.11 6.23
C ASP A 79 4.22 17.64 5.21
N VAL A 80 4.71 16.42 5.38
CA VAL A 80 5.69 15.80 4.47
C VAL A 80 5.07 15.56 3.07
N ALA A 81 3.81 15.13 3.01
CA ALA A 81 3.09 14.96 1.74
C ALA A 81 2.82 16.30 1.04
N ALA A 82 2.46 17.35 1.78
CA ALA A 82 2.26 18.69 1.23
C ALA A 82 3.54 19.24 0.61
N GLY A 83 4.70 19.00 1.25
CA GLY A 83 6.01 19.33 0.68
C GLY A 83 6.30 18.64 -0.66
N ARG A 84 5.65 17.51 -0.92
CA ARG A 84 5.70 16.75 -2.19
C ARG A 84 4.50 17.01 -3.11
N ARG A 85 3.72 18.07 -2.85
CA ARG A 85 2.52 18.46 -3.62
C ARG A 85 1.43 17.39 -3.64
N LEU A 86 1.35 16.57 -2.59
CA LEU A 86 0.27 15.63 -2.37
C LEU A 86 -0.62 16.13 -1.25
N ASP A 87 -1.93 15.96 -1.42
CA ASP A 87 -2.90 16.34 -0.42
C ASP A 87 -3.43 15.11 0.32
N LEU A 88 -3.22 15.09 1.65
CA LEU A 88 -3.82 14.09 2.54
C LEU A 88 -4.90 14.73 3.45
N GLN A 89 -5.26 15.99 3.20
CA GLN A 89 -6.34 16.66 3.92
C GLN A 89 -7.68 15.98 3.62
N GLY A 90 -8.56 15.97 4.61
CA GLY A 90 -9.86 15.29 4.50
C GLY A 90 -9.80 13.76 4.58
N HIS A 91 -8.60 13.15 4.54
CA HIS A 91 -8.46 11.71 4.77
C HIS A 91 -9.03 11.31 6.12
N LYS A 92 -9.70 10.17 6.14
CA LYS A 92 -10.23 9.51 7.33
C LYS A 92 -9.87 8.04 7.25
N SER A 93 -9.25 7.52 8.30
CA SER A 93 -8.88 6.12 8.34
C SER A 93 -10.11 5.24 8.13
N THR A 94 -9.92 4.17 7.36
CA THR A 94 -10.95 3.18 7.06
C THR A 94 -10.49 1.84 7.60
N ARG A 95 -11.38 1.12 8.31
CA ARG A 95 -11.06 -0.19 8.85
C ARG A 95 -11.17 -1.24 7.75
N ILE A 96 -10.26 -2.21 7.70
CA ILE A 96 -10.33 -3.30 6.71
C ILE A 96 -11.68 -4.04 6.76
N GLN A 97 -12.30 -4.13 7.93
CA GLN A 97 -13.62 -4.76 8.13
C GLN A 97 -14.75 -4.00 7.40
N ASP A 98 -14.59 -2.70 7.19
CA ASP A 98 -15.56 -1.86 6.49
C ASP A 98 -15.36 -1.89 4.96
N VAL A 99 -14.28 -2.53 4.49
CA VAL A 99 -13.98 -2.63 3.05
C VAL A 99 -14.51 -3.95 2.50
N ALA A 100 -15.52 -3.87 1.63
CA ALA A 100 -16.02 -5.03 0.90
C ALA A 100 -15.04 -5.41 -0.23
N LEU A 101 -14.25 -6.47 -0.01
CA LEU A 101 -13.32 -7.02 -1.00
C LEU A 101 -14.06 -7.65 -2.20
N ARG A 102 -13.49 -7.48 -3.40
CA ARG A 102 -14.02 -7.91 -4.71
C ARG A 102 -12.93 -8.67 -5.49
N GLU A 103 -13.35 -9.48 -6.46
CA GLU A 103 -12.46 -10.32 -7.30
C GLU A 103 -11.35 -9.58 -8.05
N SER A 104 -11.55 -8.31 -8.36
CA SER A 104 -10.56 -7.49 -9.09
C SER A 104 -9.75 -6.57 -8.18
N ASP A 105 -9.77 -6.80 -6.87
CA ASP A 105 -8.98 -6.03 -5.91
C ASP A 105 -7.54 -6.56 -5.84
N LEU A 106 -6.62 -5.62 -6.00
CA LEU A 106 -5.21 -5.78 -5.67
C LEU A 106 -4.94 -5.19 -4.28
N LEU A 107 -4.60 -6.05 -3.33
CA LEU A 107 -4.26 -5.66 -1.97
C LEU A 107 -2.75 -5.42 -1.89
N VAL A 108 -2.32 -4.21 -1.54
CA VAL A 108 -0.91 -3.84 -1.46
C VAL A 108 -0.56 -3.54 -0.01
N VAL A 109 0.27 -4.39 0.60
CA VAL A 109 0.68 -4.28 2.01
C VAL A 109 2.07 -3.68 2.17
N MET A 110 2.32 -3.06 3.32
CA MET A 110 3.61 -2.43 3.65
C MET A 110 4.61 -3.40 4.32
N GLU A 111 4.11 -4.42 5.01
CA GLU A 111 4.93 -5.35 5.79
C GLU A 111 4.43 -6.81 5.64
N PRO A 112 5.29 -7.81 5.75
CA PRO A 112 4.91 -9.20 5.45
C PRO A 112 3.91 -9.80 6.42
N TYR A 113 3.95 -9.41 7.69
CA TYR A 113 2.98 -9.90 8.69
C TYR A 113 1.54 -9.56 8.31
N MET A 114 1.34 -8.47 7.56
CA MET A 114 0.03 -8.01 7.12
C MET A 114 -0.61 -9.01 6.16
N VAL A 115 0.18 -9.76 5.39
CA VAL A 115 -0.31 -10.83 4.53
C VAL A 115 -1.04 -11.90 5.36
N LYS A 116 -0.46 -12.31 6.50
CA LYS A 116 -1.11 -13.25 7.41
C LYS A 116 -2.33 -12.63 8.08
N ALA A 117 -2.25 -11.35 8.47
CA ALA A 117 -3.37 -10.62 9.06
C ALA A 117 -4.56 -10.45 8.10
N LEU A 118 -4.34 -10.54 6.79
CA LEU A 118 -5.38 -10.43 5.77
C LEU A 118 -6.11 -11.75 5.47
N GLN A 119 -5.57 -12.90 5.88
CA GLN A 119 -6.17 -14.21 5.62
C GLN A 119 -7.65 -14.31 6.05
N PRO A 120 -8.09 -13.77 7.21
CA PRO A 120 -9.50 -13.83 7.60
C PRO A 120 -10.46 -13.07 6.67
N TYR A 121 -9.96 -12.07 5.92
CA TYR A 121 -10.77 -11.26 5.01
C TYR A 121 -10.81 -11.85 3.59
N GLN A 122 -9.79 -12.62 3.22
CA GLN A 122 -9.77 -13.36 1.97
C GLN A 122 -10.67 -14.59 2.06
N LYS A 123 -11.99 -14.40 1.87
CA LYS A 123 -12.92 -15.54 1.71
C LYS A 123 -12.44 -16.41 0.54
N ASN A 124 -12.52 -17.73 0.72
CA ASN A 124 -12.18 -18.72 -0.33
C ASN A 124 -12.87 -18.33 -1.64
N GLY A 125 -12.09 -18.03 -2.68
CA GLY A 125 -12.62 -17.64 -4.00
C GLY A 125 -12.73 -16.14 -4.26
N SER A 126 -12.31 -15.26 -3.33
CA SER A 126 -12.45 -13.80 -3.50
C SER A 126 -11.69 -13.18 -4.67
N GLY A 127 -10.94 -13.93 -5.51
CA GLY A 127 -10.17 -13.42 -6.65
C GLY A 127 -9.05 -12.40 -6.32
N THR A 128 -8.96 -11.98 -5.05
CA THR A 128 -8.01 -10.95 -4.63
C THR A 128 -6.57 -11.41 -4.71
N HIS A 129 -5.69 -10.51 -5.12
CA HIS A 129 -4.25 -10.75 -5.11
C HIS A 129 -3.55 -9.84 -4.12
N ILE A 130 -2.52 -10.36 -3.45
CA ILE A 130 -1.71 -9.60 -2.48
C ILE A 130 -0.34 -9.34 -3.07
N LEU A 131 0.12 -8.10 -2.96
CA LEU A 131 1.52 -7.70 -3.15
C LEU A 131 2.09 -7.12 -1.85
N ILE A 132 3.37 -7.38 -1.63
CA ILE A 132 4.17 -6.65 -0.64
C ILE A 132 4.88 -5.53 -1.40
N LEU A 133 4.58 -4.28 -1.10
CA LEU A 133 5.05 -3.13 -1.89
C LEU A 133 6.58 -3.11 -2.02
N GLY A 134 7.29 -3.35 -0.92
CA GLY A 134 8.75 -3.36 -0.90
C GLY A 134 9.40 -4.51 -1.69
N MET A 135 8.62 -5.50 -2.14
CA MET A 135 9.10 -6.60 -2.99
C MET A 135 9.05 -6.27 -4.49
N LEU A 136 8.49 -5.14 -4.89
CA LEU A 136 8.41 -4.72 -6.30
C LEU A 136 9.75 -4.23 -6.83
N GLY A 137 10.03 -4.55 -8.09
CA GLY A 137 11.25 -4.17 -8.82
C GLY A 137 12.55 -4.68 -8.20
N GLU A 138 13.62 -3.91 -8.41
CA GLU A 138 14.95 -4.16 -7.86
C GLU A 138 15.05 -3.67 -6.41
N ASN A 139 16.13 -4.05 -5.69
CA ASN A 139 16.34 -3.71 -4.27
C ASN A 139 15.13 -4.10 -3.41
N LYS A 140 14.84 -5.41 -3.38
CA LYS A 140 13.68 -5.96 -2.67
C LYS A 140 13.92 -5.88 -1.17
N THR A 141 13.04 -5.16 -0.50
CA THR A 141 13.02 -5.01 0.97
C THR A 141 11.59 -5.25 1.43
N PRO A 142 11.25 -6.46 1.92
CA PRO A 142 9.86 -6.82 2.18
C PRO A 142 9.18 -5.97 3.25
N ASN A 143 9.96 -5.27 4.09
CA ASN A 143 9.46 -4.42 5.16
C ASN A 143 9.70 -2.94 4.80
N ILE A 144 8.61 -2.18 4.62
CA ILE A 144 8.62 -0.72 4.63
C ILE A 144 8.27 -0.27 6.05
N PRO A 145 9.23 0.28 6.82
CA PRO A 145 9.07 0.50 8.26
C PRO A 145 7.97 1.51 8.57
N ASP A 146 7.34 1.38 9.74
CA ASP A 146 6.30 2.31 10.19
C ASP A 146 6.91 3.63 10.71
N PRO A 147 6.64 4.78 10.06
CA PRO A 147 7.18 6.06 10.52
C PRO A 147 6.39 6.66 11.69
N TYR A 148 5.30 6.03 12.16
CA TYR A 148 4.48 6.57 13.23
C TYR A 148 5.29 6.85 14.51
N GLY A 149 5.23 8.09 15.01
CA GLY A 149 5.99 8.53 16.19
C GLY A 149 7.50 8.71 15.95
N LYS A 150 7.93 8.76 14.69
CA LYS A 150 9.32 9.02 14.30
C LYS A 150 9.50 10.45 13.80
N GLU A 151 10.76 10.83 13.61
CA GLU A 151 11.14 12.14 13.09
C GLU A 151 10.80 12.29 11.61
N VAL A 152 10.71 13.55 11.15
CA VAL A 152 10.39 13.91 9.75
C VAL A 152 11.33 13.23 8.74
N ALA A 153 12.60 13.03 9.08
CA ALA A 153 13.56 12.34 8.21
C ALA A 153 13.09 10.91 7.87
N VAL A 154 12.57 10.18 8.86
CA VAL A 154 12.07 8.80 8.67
C VAL A 154 10.82 8.78 7.79
N PHE A 155 9.93 9.77 7.92
CA PHE A 155 8.80 9.91 7.01
C PHE A 155 9.26 10.13 5.57
N ASN A 156 10.30 10.93 5.37
CA ASN A 156 10.85 11.16 4.03
C ASN A 156 11.41 9.87 3.43
N GLU A 157 12.28 9.16 4.14
CA GLU A 157 12.87 7.90 3.65
C GLU A 157 11.80 6.85 3.31
N VAL A 158 10.78 6.72 4.16
CA VAL A 158 9.66 5.79 3.93
C VAL A 158 8.85 6.20 2.69
N PHE A 159 8.57 7.49 2.53
CA PHE A 159 7.79 7.97 1.39
C PHE A 159 8.58 7.88 0.09
N ASP A 160 9.88 8.18 0.08
CA ASP A 160 10.76 7.98 -1.09
C ASP A 160 10.77 6.49 -1.51
N THR A 161 10.83 5.59 -0.54
CA THR A 161 10.72 4.14 -0.81
C THR A 161 9.36 3.79 -1.41
N ILE A 162 8.26 4.34 -0.90
CA ILE A 162 6.91 4.10 -1.43
C ILE A 162 6.82 4.59 -2.87
N GLU A 163 7.25 5.82 -3.17
CA GLU A 163 7.20 6.40 -4.51
C GLU A 163 7.96 5.54 -5.53
N LEU A 164 9.21 5.16 -5.22
CA LEU A 164 10.02 4.30 -6.08
C LEU A 164 9.30 2.98 -6.42
N LYS A 165 8.62 2.36 -5.44
CA LYS A 165 7.90 1.10 -5.64
C LYS A 165 6.58 1.31 -6.39
N LEU A 166 5.91 2.44 -6.19
CA LEU A 166 4.67 2.78 -6.90
C LEU A 166 4.92 3.16 -8.36
N ASP A 167 6.06 3.76 -8.68
CA ASP A 167 6.48 4.04 -10.06
C ASP A 167 6.69 2.76 -10.89
N ILE A 168 7.04 1.66 -10.22
CA ILE A 168 7.08 0.32 -10.83
C ILE A 168 5.67 -0.24 -10.97
N LEU A 169 4.85 -0.12 -9.92
CA LEU A 169 3.49 -0.66 -9.90
C LEU A 169 2.62 -0.04 -11.00
N GLN A 170 2.67 1.28 -11.19
CA GLN A 170 1.83 1.98 -12.17
C GLN A 170 2.00 1.45 -13.59
N LYS A 171 3.19 0.96 -13.97
CA LYS A 171 3.46 0.40 -15.31
C LYS A 171 2.77 -0.94 -15.54
N SER A 172 2.26 -1.55 -14.47
CA SER A 172 1.56 -2.83 -14.47
C SER A 172 0.03 -2.67 -14.27
N LEU A 173 -0.46 -1.43 -14.16
CA LEU A 173 -1.88 -1.08 -14.03
C LEU A 173 -2.43 -0.59 -15.37
#